data_AF-A0A4Q5RYV3-F1
#
_entry.id   AF-A0A4Q5RYV3-F1
#
_cell.length_a   1.000
_cell.length_b   1.000
_cell.length_c   1.000
_cell.angle_alpha   90.00
_cell.angle_beta   90.00
_cell.angle_gamma   90.00
#
_symmetry.space_group_name_H-M   'P 1'
#
loop_
_entity.id
_entity.type
_entity.pdbx_description
1 polymer ?
#
loop_
_entity_poly.entity_id
_entity_poly.type
_entity_poly.pdbx_seq_one_letter_code
_entity_poly.pdbx_strand_id
1 'polypeptide(L)'
;MGLFDFFKKKENTVTEQQDLDKGLEKTKDNFLSKITKAVAGKSTVDEEVLDDLEEILVTSDVGVTTTLKIIKRIEERVARDKYLGTNELNGILKEEIQELLAEN
;
A
#
# COMPACT_ATOMS: atom_id res chain seq x y z
N MET A 1 -37.32 -16.83 -1.78
CA MET A 1 -35.84 -16.76 -1.94
C MET A 1 -35.35 -15.51 -1.25
N GLY A 2 -35.03 -15.51 0.06
CA GLY A 2 -34.83 -14.21 0.73
C GLY A 2 -34.05 -14.16 2.04
N LEU A 3 -33.49 -15.26 2.54
CA LEU A 3 -32.60 -15.21 3.72
C LEU A 3 -31.37 -16.09 3.52
N PHE A 4 -31.54 -17.30 2.98
CA PHE A 4 -30.42 -18.21 2.67
C PHE A 4 -29.42 -17.66 1.64
N ASP A 5 -29.85 -16.82 0.70
CA ASP A 5 -28.97 -16.23 -0.32
C ASP A 5 -28.07 -15.12 0.27
N PHE A 6 -28.57 -14.41 1.29
CA PHE A 6 -27.81 -13.39 2.02
C PHE A 6 -26.73 -14.01 2.93
N PHE A 7 -27.05 -15.12 3.61
CA PHE A 7 -26.07 -15.86 4.41
C PHE A 7 -25.00 -16.54 3.55
N LYS A 8 -25.38 -17.16 2.42
CA LYS A 8 -24.44 -17.76 1.46
C LYS A 8 -23.54 -16.70 0.81
N LYS A 9 -24.07 -15.53 0.46
CA LYS A 9 -23.27 -14.41 -0.05
C LYS A 9 -22.27 -13.88 0.97
N LYS A 10 -22.69 -13.75 2.25
CA LYS A 10 -21.81 -13.28 3.34
C LYS A 10 -20.70 -14.29 3.66
N GLU A 11 -21.03 -15.59 3.68
CA GLU A 11 -20.08 -16.67 3.89
C GLU A 11 -19.06 -16.73 2.74
N ASN A 12 -19.52 -16.69 1.48
CA ASN A 12 -18.64 -16.63 0.31
C ASN A 12 -17.70 -15.42 0.35
N THR A 13 -18.17 -14.21 0.69
CA THR A 13 -17.29 -13.03 0.75
C THR A 13 -16.24 -13.10 1.86
N VAL A 14 -16.55 -13.72 3.00
CA VAL A 14 -15.59 -13.85 4.11
C VAL A 14 -14.53 -14.90 3.78
N THR A 15 -14.93 -16.03 3.19
CA THR A 15 -13.99 -17.07 2.75
C THR A 15 -13.12 -16.59 1.60
N GLU A 16 -13.70 -15.89 0.61
CA GLU A 16 -12.94 -15.27 -0.50
C GLU A 16 -11.91 -14.27 0.01
N GLN A 17 -12.27 -13.43 0.98
CA GLN A 17 -11.35 -12.46 1.55
C GLN A 17 -10.22 -13.13 2.34
N GLN A 18 -10.52 -14.18 3.10
CA GLN A 18 -9.50 -14.97 3.81
C GLN A 18 -8.55 -15.70 2.84
N ASP A 19 -9.08 -16.26 1.76
CA ASP A 19 -8.28 -16.93 0.74
C ASP A 19 -7.39 -15.94 -0.03
N LEU A 20 -7.90 -14.74 -0.32
CA LEU A 20 -7.11 -13.64 -0.90
C LEU A 20 -6.02 -13.17 0.06
N ASP A 21 -6.35 -12.94 1.33
CA ASP A 21 -5.38 -12.53 2.36
C ASP A 21 -4.26 -13.56 2.48
N LYS A 22 -4.61 -14.85 2.52
CA LYS A 22 -3.65 -15.95 2.57
C LYS A 22 -2.82 -16.06 1.29
N GLY A 23 -3.43 -15.83 0.13
CA GLY A 23 -2.73 -15.83 -1.16
C GLY A 23 -1.70 -14.70 -1.27
N LEU A 24 -1.98 -13.55 -0.64
CA LEU A 24 -1.14 -12.35 -0.68
C LEU A 24 -0.20 -12.20 0.52
N GLU A 25 -0.32 -13.06 1.54
CA GLU A 25 0.43 -13.01 2.79
C GLU A 25 1.94 -12.84 2.56
N LYS A 26 2.54 -13.69 1.73
CA LYS A 26 3.99 -13.62 1.42
C LYS A 26 4.39 -12.31 0.75
N THR A 27 3.59 -11.82 -0.18
CA THR A 27 3.88 -10.56 -0.88
C THR A 27 3.79 -9.39 0.08
N LYS A 28 2.74 -9.37 0.91
CA LYS A 28 2.54 -8.37 1.96
C LYS A 28 3.70 -8.35 2.96
N ASP A 29 4.10 -9.51 3.47
CA ASP A 29 5.19 -9.61 4.45
C ASP A 29 6.53 -9.15 3.88
N ASN A 30 6.86 -9.59 2.66
CA ASN A 30 8.08 -9.18 1.98
C ASN A 30 8.09 -7.66 1.71
N PHE A 31 6.97 -7.11 1.26
CA PHE A 31 6.83 -5.70 0.95
C PHE A 31 6.95 -4.83 2.21
N LEU A 32 6.21 -5.17 3.28
CA LEU A 32 6.28 -4.47 4.56
C LEU A 32 7.68 -4.56 5.19
N SER A 33 8.34 -5.71 5.07
CA SER A 33 9.72 -5.90 5.55
C SER A 33 10.71 -4.98 4.84
N LYS A 34 10.59 -4.84 3.51
CA LYS A 34 11.42 -3.90 2.73
C LYS A 34 11.18 -2.45 3.16
N ILE A 35 9.92 -2.02 3.28
CA ILE A 35 9.57 -0.65 3.73
C ILE A 35 10.12 -0.39 5.12
N THR A 36 9.93 -1.33 6.05
CA THR A 36 10.42 -1.20 7.44
C THR A 36 11.93 -1.00 7.49
N LYS A 37 12.68 -1.64 6.58
CA LYS A 37 14.13 -1.47 6.48
C LYS A 37 14.51 -0.11 5.90
N ALA A 38 13.84 0.34 4.84
CA ALA A 38 14.07 1.65 4.23
C ALA A 38 13.88 2.81 5.24
N VAL A 39 12.87 2.69 6.11
CA VAL A 39 12.59 3.74 7.10
C VAL A 39 13.33 3.53 8.44
N ALA A 40 14.15 2.50 8.58
CA ALA A 40 14.80 2.18 9.85
C ALA A 40 15.79 3.28 10.25
N GLY A 41 15.57 3.88 11.43
CA GLY A 41 16.42 4.98 11.92
C GLY A 41 16.07 6.35 11.34
N LYS A 42 15.03 6.44 10.49
CA LYS A 42 14.49 7.70 9.94
C LYS A 42 13.23 8.10 10.73
N SER A 43 13.13 9.37 11.09
CA SER A 43 11.97 9.92 11.83
C SER A 43 10.94 10.59 10.92
N THR A 44 11.35 11.04 9.74
CA THR A 44 10.54 11.79 8.77
C THR A 44 10.61 11.14 7.41
N VAL A 45 9.55 11.31 6.62
CA VAL A 45 9.57 10.96 5.19
C VAL A 45 10.29 12.06 4.43
N ASP A 46 11.55 11.81 4.07
CA ASP A 46 12.40 12.69 3.27
C ASP A 46 12.68 12.11 1.87
N GLU A 47 13.47 12.80 1.06
CA GLU A 47 13.82 12.38 -0.31
C GLU A 47 14.46 10.99 -0.34
N GLU A 48 15.35 10.67 0.60
CA GLU A 48 16.01 9.35 0.69
C GLU A 48 14.99 8.24 0.97
N VAL A 49 14.03 8.47 1.87
CA VAL A 49 12.95 7.51 2.14
C VAL A 49 12.07 7.29 0.90
N LEU A 50 11.82 8.33 0.11
CA LEU A 50 10.99 8.24 -1.09
C LEU A 50 11.73 7.53 -2.25
N ASP A 51 13.03 7.76 -2.40
CA ASP A 51 13.88 7.03 -3.35
C ASP A 51 13.92 5.53 -3.03
N ASP A 52 14.14 5.18 -1.75
CA ASP A 52 14.11 3.77 -1.31
C ASP A 52 12.73 3.13 -1.57
N LEU A 53 11.66 3.89 -1.32
CA LEU A 53 10.29 3.43 -1.60
C LEU A 53 10.05 3.21 -3.10
N GLU A 54 10.60 4.08 -3.97
CA GLU A 54 10.55 3.92 -5.41
C GLU A 54 11.18 2.57 -5.83
N GLU A 55 12.40 2.29 -5.36
CA GLU A 55 13.09 1.04 -5.65
C GLU A 55 12.28 -0.18 -5.19
N ILE A 56 11.71 -0.11 -3.99
CA ILE A 56 10.88 -1.18 -3.44
C ILE A 56 9.66 -1.45 -4.32
N LEU A 57 8.96 -0.40 -4.77
CA LEU A 57 7.79 -0.51 -5.63
C LEU A 57 8.14 -1.08 -7.01
N VAL A 58 9.22 -0.58 -7.64
CA VAL A 58 9.71 -1.09 -8.93
C VAL A 58 10.08 -2.57 -8.83
N THR A 59 10.77 -2.99 -7.77
CA THR A 59 11.18 -4.39 -7.56
C THR A 59 10.06 -5.31 -7.07
N SER A 60 8.86 -4.77 -6.84
CA SER A 60 7.68 -5.52 -6.39
C SER A 60 6.63 -5.66 -7.49
N ASP A 61 7.05 -5.61 -8.76
CA ASP A 61 6.20 -5.81 -9.95
C ASP A 61 5.08 -4.75 -10.14
N VAL A 62 5.23 -3.56 -9.55
CA VAL A 62 4.29 -2.43 -9.74
C VAL A 62 4.48 -1.75 -11.10
N GLY A 63 5.72 -1.75 -11.60
CA GLY A 63 6.13 -1.14 -12.86
C GLY A 63 6.43 0.36 -12.75
N VAL A 64 7.40 0.83 -13.53
CA VAL A 64 7.99 2.19 -13.45
C VAL A 64 6.93 3.28 -13.54
N THR A 65 6.04 3.23 -14.53
CA THR A 65 5.03 4.29 -14.75
C THR A 65 4.07 4.44 -13.57
N THR A 66 3.66 3.32 -12.96
CA THR A 66 2.74 3.33 -11.83
C THR A 66 3.46 3.79 -10.57
N THR A 67 4.68 3.31 -10.34
CA THR A 67 5.51 3.75 -9.23
C THR A 67 5.72 5.27 -9.24
N LEU A 68 6.11 5.85 -10.38
CA LEU A 68 6.32 7.31 -10.48
C LEU A 68 5.06 8.11 -10.13
N LYS A 69 3.87 7.60 -10.49
CA LYS A 69 2.61 8.24 -10.10
C LYS A 69 2.37 8.17 -8.59
N ILE A 70 2.65 7.02 -7.97
CA ILE A 70 2.50 6.82 -6.53
C ILE A 70 3.46 7.74 -5.77
N ILE A 71 4.75 7.73 -6.12
CA ILE A 71 5.77 8.55 -5.45
C ILE A 71 5.43 10.04 -5.53
N LYS A 72 5.06 10.53 -6.72
CA LYS A 72 4.66 11.92 -6.91
C LYS A 72 3.47 12.33 -6.02
N ARG A 73 2.47 11.46 -5.86
CA ARG A 73 1.33 11.73 -4.97
C ARG A 73 1.74 11.83 -3.50
N ILE A 74 2.64 10.94 -3.08
CA ILE A 74 3.18 10.94 -1.72
C ILE A 74 4.01 12.21 -1.50
N GLU A 75 4.88 12.60 -2.43
CA GLU A 75 5.65 13.85 -2.38
C GLU A 75 4.73 15.08 -2.22
N GLU A 76 3.71 15.18 -3.06
CA GLU A 76 2.73 16.27 -2.99
C GLU A 76 2.01 16.29 -1.64
N ARG A 77 1.74 15.14 -1.05
CA ARG A 77 1.11 15.04 0.28
C ARG A 77 2.07 15.41 1.40
N VAL A 78 3.32 14.95 1.36
CA VAL A 78 4.38 15.36 2.30
C VAL A 78 4.58 16.88 2.28
N ALA A 79 4.60 17.48 1.08
CA ALA A 79 4.73 18.92 0.92
C ALA A 79 3.54 19.71 1.52
N ARG A 80 2.32 19.15 1.45
CA ARG A 80 1.12 19.76 2.07
C ARG A 80 1.10 19.62 3.58
N ASP A 81 1.39 18.43 4.08
CA ASP A 81 1.20 18.08 5.50
C ASP A 81 2.41 18.48 6.37
N LYS A 82 3.52 18.92 5.74
CA LYS A 82 4.77 19.46 6.31
C LYS A 82 5.60 18.52 7.20
N TYR A 83 4.95 17.70 8.02
CA TYR A 83 5.59 16.70 8.86
C TYR A 83 4.83 15.40 8.76
N LEU A 84 5.44 14.42 8.12
CA LEU A 84 4.95 13.05 8.07
C LEU A 84 5.98 12.13 8.69
N GLY A 85 5.54 11.40 9.71
CA GLY A 85 6.38 10.39 10.34
C GLY A 85 6.50 9.17 9.44
N THR A 86 7.65 8.50 9.50
CA THR A 86 7.87 7.23 8.77
C THR A 86 6.87 6.13 9.16
N ASN A 87 6.32 6.20 10.38
CA ASN A 87 5.26 5.30 10.86
C ASN A 87 3.94 5.46 10.08
N GLU A 88 3.71 6.61 9.46
CA GLU A 88 2.49 6.93 8.71
C GLU A 88 2.62 6.54 7.23
N LEU A 89 3.85 6.31 6.75
CA LEU A 89 4.16 6.06 5.34
C LEU A 89 3.35 4.90 4.75
N ASN A 90 3.22 3.78 5.49
CA ASN A 90 2.45 2.64 5.02
C ASN A 90 0.95 2.93 4.88
N GLY A 91 0.40 3.78 5.77
CA GLY A 91 -0.98 4.23 5.69
C GLY A 91 -1.22 5.09 4.46
N ILE A 92 -0.34 6.08 4.27
CA ILE A 92 -0.40 7.00 3.12
C ILE A 92 -0.25 6.24 1.81
N LEU A 93 0.76 5.37 1.70
CA LEU A 93 0.98 4.56 0.51
C LEU A 93 -0.28 3.75 0.14
N LYS A 94 -0.92 3.13 1.13
CA LYS A 94 -2.17 2.39 0.91
C LYS A 94 -3.27 3.29 0.38
N GLU A 95 -3.47 4.47 0.99
CA GLU A 95 -4.48 5.43 0.55
C GLU A 95 -4.24 5.90 -0.90
N GLU A 96 -3.00 6.31 -1.21
CA GLU A 96 -2.66 6.81 -2.55
C GLU A 96 -2.82 5.72 -3.63
N ILE A 97 -2.48 4.46 -3.33
CA ILE A 97 -2.71 3.33 -4.23
C ILE A 97 -4.21 3.08 -4.41
N GLN A 98 -5.01 3.11 -3.34
CA GLN A 98 -6.45 2.92 -3.41
C GLN A 98 -7.12 4.00 -4.27
N GLU A 99 -6.73 5.26 -4.08
CA GLU A 99 -7.23 6.39 -4.88
C GLU A 99 -6.82 6.24 -6.35
N LEU A 100 -5.56 5.89 -6.62
CA LEU A 100 -5.07 5.70 -7.99
C LEU A 100 -5.82 4.58 -8.71
N LEU A 101 -6.15 3.49 -8.01
CA LEU A 101 -6.92 2.38 -8.58
C LEU A 101 -8.41 2.73 -8.76
N ALA A 102 -8.97 3.60 -7.92
CA ALA A 102 -10.38 4.03 -8.03
C ALA A 102 -10.62 5.08 -9.13
N GLU A 103 -9.59 5.75 -9.60
CA GLU A 103 -9.65 6.72 -10.72
C GLU A 103 -9.70 6.05 -12.11
N ASN A 104 -9.42 4.75 -12.20
CA ASN A 104 -9.46 3.96 -13.44
C ASN A 104 -10.74 3.14 -13.55
#